data_AF-R6ACJ7-F1
#
_entry.id   AF-R6ACJ7-F1
#
_cell.length_a   1.000
_cell.length_b   1.000
_cell.length_c   1.000
_cell.angle_alpha   90.00
_cell.angle_beta   90.00
_cell.angle_gamma   90.00
#
_symmetry.space_group_name_H-M   'P 1'
#
loop_
_entity.id
_entity.type
_entity.pdbx_description
1 polymer ?
#
loop_
_entity_poly.entity_id
_entity_poly.type
_entity_poly.pdbx_seq_one_letter_code
_entity_poly.pdbx_strand_id
1 'polypeptide(L)'
;MDTNNPTQYRVGTSSYWEDWSNWNYIAGSRNSGNARFEFSKVNPADNYDVYSVVATGDFNPNTMQITVTNTSDTNKGTKTVYNGGNFFFAKGTTVTQDNFTITEKGTTGLSKTVKIDATAKKLVVEYTLDDKENKYAALLASSKADIAKTGVGLPKAESKVRTTFDAAISAFESEQTYEKYVTLSEAQTAYYKSTDVQMPEDGKVYVITNVQQDGTCYYFSYKSEDKLKAVSDKSQAAQFVCRVVNNKYVFVNVEDGKYLVVAAINSSGTNNGKGYITEYDAQWTDLTLSKNSILSCFNIGGKRATSGNKQNGNFIVDKKDGAFNGWDMTEGNTASYTTAFKLEEVTYPNTITFNTVSDVEGVSNLATFSAPFATVIPTGVKAYYVSTADNTKATMKAVEGKAIPAKTGVLLTSESTDAVIMVPATAETLATIENNKLGNSAGAEKTIAEGDNAYILAGGANGTAFYKGTIGSTLKANKAYLTLDVVGGEAISMNFGGNVTGINQIVNAEQNNAPVYDLTGRRVVRTVKGGLYIKGGNKFIAR
;
A
#
# COMPACT_ATOMS: atom_id res chain seq x y z
N MET A 1 63.17 11.49 -29.67
CA MET A 1 63.43 12.13 -30.98
C MET A 1 64.86 11.84 -31.39
N ASP A 2 65.12 11.64 -32.68
CA ASP A 2 66.49 11.50 -33.21
C ASP A 2 67.24 12.84 -33.03
N THR A 3 68.39 12.82 -32.38
CA THR A 3 69.18 14.03 -32.09
C THR A 3 69.76 14.69 -33.34
N ASN A 4 69.76 13.98 -34.48
CA ASN A 4 70.26 14.49 -35.76
C ASN A 4 69.16 14.96 -36.72
N ASN A 5 67.88 14.67 -36.44
CA ASN A 5 66.73 15.14 -37.23
C ASN A 5 65.46 15.20 -36.36
N PRO A 6 65.10 16.38 -35.81
CA PRO A 6 64.09 16.52 -34.77
C PRO A 6 62.64 16.24 -35.24
N THR A 7 62.41 15.99 -36.53
CA THR A 7 61.09 15.68 -37.12
C THR A 7 60.78 14.18 -37.24
N GLN A 8 61.77 13.30 -36.97
CA GLN A 8 61.60 11.86 -37.10
C GLN A 8 61.48 11.16 -35.72
N TYR A 9 60.43 10.35 -35.58
CA TYR A 9 60.30 9.39 -34.47
C TYR A 9 60.71 8.00 -34.96
N ARG A 10 61.75 7.43 -34.33
CA ARG A 10 62.17 6.04 -34.57
C ARG A 10 61.50 5.11 -33.57
N VAL A 11 60.92 4.01 -34.06
CA VAL A 11 60.37 2.95 -33.22
C VAL A 11 61.33 1.75 -33.27
N GLY A 12 61.95 1.45 -32.13
CA GLY A 12 62.69 0.22 -31.86
C GLY A 12 64.18 0.23 -32.25
N THR A 13 65.04 0.38 -31.24
CA THR A 13 66.29 -0.42 -31.07
C THR A 13 66.66 -0.40 -29.59
N SER A 14 66.36 -1.51 -28.89
CA SER A 14 67.02 -1.99 -27.67
C SER A 14 67.42 -0.96 -26.60
N SER A 15 66.47 -0.52 -25.78
CA SER A 15 66.57 -0.35 -24.31
C SER A 15 65.27 0.27 -23.79
N TYR A 16 64.86 -0.12 -22.58
CA TYR A 16 63.56 0.14 -21.97
C TYR A 16 63.26 1.64 -21.79
N TRP A 17 61.97 1.99 -21.85
CA TRP A 17 61.42 3.37 -21.77
C TRP A 17 60.95 3.68 -20.34
N GLU A 18 61.36 4.81 -19.75
CA GLU A 18 60.91 5.24 -18.40
C GLU A 18 59.78 6.29 -18.39
N ASP A 19 59.22 6.71 -19.53
CA ASP A 19 58.22 7.79 -19.55
C ASP A 19 56.92 7.42 -20.29
N TRP A 20 56.44 6.18 -20.06
CA TRP A 20 55.31 5.58 -20.77
C TRP A 20 54.19 5.13 -19.83
N SER A 21 53.13 5.92 -19.69
CA SER A 21 51.97 5.53 -18.87
C SER A 21 50.59 5.58 -19.53
N ASN A 22 50.39 6.07 -20.77
CA ASN A 22 49.06 5.96 -21.42
C ASN A 22 49.12 5.83 -22.95
N TRP A 23 48.36 4.85 -23.45
CA TRP A 23 48.38 4.28 -24.80
C TRP A 23 48.05 5.25 -25.95
N ASN A 24 48.79 5.14 -27.06
CA ASN A 24 48.33 5.37 -28.43
C ASN A 24 49.22 4.58 -29.41
N TYR A 25 48.69 3.54 -30.07
CA TYR A 25 49.43 2.78 -31.08
C TYR A 25 49.36 3.47 -32.45
N ILE A 26 50.52 3.69 -33.09
CA ILE A 26 50.65 3.70 -34.55
C ILE A 26 51.46 2.44 -34.88
N ALA A 27 50.79 1.35 -35.24
CA ALA A 27 51.39 0.01 -35.27
C ALA A 27 52.43 -0.16 -36.40
N GLY A 28 53.58 -0.76 -36.08
CA GLY A 28 54.53 -1.36 -37.03
C GLY A 28 54.61 -2.87 -36.80
N SER A 29 54.75 -3.65 -37.87
CA SER A 29 54.90 -5.12 -37.80
C SER A 29 56.20 -5.51 -37.10
N ARG A 30 56.16 -6.58 -36.27
CA ARG A 30 57.27 -7.10 -35.44
C ARG A 30 58.55 -7.47 -36.22
N ASN A 31 58.52 -7.52 -37.55
CA ASN A 31 59.61 -8.08 -38.36
C ASN A 31 60.36 -7.09 -39.27
N SER A 32 60.19 -5.77 -39.10
CA SER A 32 60.98 -4.80 -39.88
C SER A 32 61.55 -3.70 -38.97
N GLY A 33 62.85 -3.77 -38.66
CA GLY A 33 63.59 -2.74 -37.91
C GLY A 33 63.75 -1.39 -38.64
N ASN A 34 62.89 -1.08 -39.60
CA ASN A 34 63.00 0.07 -40.50
C ASN A 34 61.72 0.93 -40.57
N ALA A 35 60.71 0.71 -39.74
CA ALA A 35 59.54 1.58 -39.71
C ALA A 35 59.92 2.96 -39.13
N ARG A 36 60.04 3.97 -39.99
CA ARG A 36 60.29 5.36 -39.63
C ARG A 36 59.04 6.18 -39.91
N PHE A 37 58.56 6.91 -38.90
CA PHE A 37 57.51 7.90 -39.07
C PHE A 37 58.17 9.28 -39.10
N GLU A 38 58.03 9.96 -40.23
CA GLU A 38 58.42 11.34 -40.38
C GLU A 38 57.16 12.19 -40.34
N PHE A 39 57.05 13.03 -39.30
CA PHE A 39 56.01 14.04 -39.24
C PHE A 39 56.57 15.28 -39.92
N SER A 40 56.14 15.54 -41.14
CA SER A 40 56.40 16.83 -41.76
C SER A 40 55.58 17.89 -41.01
N LYS A 41 56.22 19.01 -40.64
CA LYS A 41 55.52 20.17 -40.08
C LYS A 41 54.66 20.77 -41.17
N VAL A 42 53.44 20.28 -41.30
CA VAL A 42 52.40 20.97 -42.06
C VAL A 42 52.04 22.19 -41.22
N ASN A 43 52.14 23.37 -41.80
CA ASN A 43 51.57 24.57 -41.20
C ASN A 43 50.14 24.69 -41.77
N PRO A 44 49.13 24.06 -41.13
CA PRO A 44 47.82 23.90 -41.76
C PRO A 44 47.19 25.25 -42.13
N ALA A 45 47.52 26.34 -41.42
CA ALA A 45 47.05 27.69 -41.72
C ALA A 45 47.44 28.21 -43.12
N ASP A 46 48.46 27.65 -43.74
CA ASP A 46 48.90 28.06 -45.08
C ASP A 46 47.93 27.55 -46.16
N ASN A 47 47.38 26.34 -45.98
CA ASN A 47 46.57 25.63 -46.98
C ASN A 47 45.12 25.36 -46.55
N TYR A 48 44.82 25.46 -45.27
CA TYR A 48 43.55 25.04 -44.68
C TYR A 48 43.02 26.05 -43.65
N ASP A 49 41.70 26.18 -43.62
CA ASP A 49 40.97 26.73 -42.49
C ASP A 49 40.67 25.58 -41.50
N VAL A 50 41.22 25.68 -40.29
CA VAL A 50 41.07 24.66 -39.25
C VAL A 50 40.00 25.09 -38.26
N TYR A 51 38.85 24.41 -38.25
CA TYR A 51 37.76 24.71 -37.33
C TYR A 51 37.78 23.78 -36.12
N SER A 52 37.93 24.35 -34.92
CA SER A 52 37.83 23.59 -33.66
C SER A 52 36.39 23.42 -33.21
N VAL A 53 36.05 22.25 -32.68
CA VAL A 53 34.74 21.99 -32.07
C VAL A 53 34.81 22.34 -30.59
N VAL A 54 33.91 23.20 -30.13
CA VAL A 54 33.86 23.64 -28.73
C VAL A 54 32.43 23.54 -28.21
N ALA A 55 32.23 22.63 -27.25
CA ALA A 55 31.01 22.60 -26.45
C ALA A 55 31.12 23.60 -25.28
N THR A 56 30.06 24.38 -25.05
CA THR A 56 30.05 25.47 -24.06
C THR A 56 28.70 25.56 -23.33
N GLY A 57 28.56 26.49 -22.38
CA GLY A 57 27.37 26.66 -21.55
C GLY A 57 27.32 25.65 -20.39
N ASP A 58 26.18 24.99 -20.20
CA ASP A 58 25.96 23.95 -19.19
C ASP A 58 26.63 22.59 -19.52
N PHE A 59 27.43 22.55 -20.59
CA PHE A 59 28.12 21.34 -20.99
C PHE A 59 29.23 20.93 -20.01
N ASN A 60 29.15 19.72 -19.46
CA ASN A 60 30.17 19.15 -18.60
C ASN A 60 30.89 17.98 -19.29
N PRO A 61 32.18 18.12 -19.70
CA PRO A 61 32.90 17.07 -20.42
C PRO A 61 33.15 15.79 -19.60
N ASN A 62 32.96 15.82 -18.27
CA ASN A 62 33.13 14.63 -17.43
C ASN A 62 31.89 13.72 -17.45
N THR A 63 30.71 14.27 -17.71
CA THR A 63 29.43 13.54 -17.67
C THR A 63 28.70 13.52 -19.01
N MET A 64 29.09 14.39 -19.93
CA MET A 64 28.48 14.56 -21.24
C MET A 64 29.47 14.29 -22.37
N GLN A 65 28.95 13.81 -23.49
CA GLN A 65 29.75 13.54 -24.68
C GLN A 65 29.04 14.09 -25.90
N ILE A 66 29.82 14.71 -26.78
CA ILE A 66 29.36 15.10 -28.12
C ILE A 66 30.28 14.52 -29.18
N THR A 67 29.66 14.09 -30.26
CA THR A 67 30.33 13.67 -31.49
C THR A 67 29.75 14.51 -32.61
N VAL A 68 30.62 15.27 -33.28
CA VAL A 68 30.23 16.11 -34.41
C VAL A 68 30.70 15.43 -35.69
N THR A 69 29.77 15.26 -36.63
CA THR A 69 30.07 14.72 -37.96
C THR A 69 29.86 15.80 -39.01
N ASN A 70 30.88 16.05 -39.82
CA ASN A 70 30.80 16.95 -40.97
C ASN A 70 30.29 16.20 -42.21
N THR A 71 29.31 16.78 -42.88
CA THR A 71 28.67 16.23 -44.09
C THR A 71 29.21 16.83 -45.38
N SER A 72 30.09 17.84 -45.33
CA SER A 72 30.61 18.53 -46.51
C SER A 72 31.78 17.78 -47.16
N ASP A 73 31.74 17.56 -48.47
CA ASP A 73 32.82 16.94 -49.25
C ASP A 73 34.09 17.81 -49.37
N THR A 74 33.98 19.08 -48.96
CA THR A 74 35.11 20.00 -48.91
C THR A 74 36.04 19.75 -47.71
N ASN A 75 35.59 19.02 -46.69
CA ASN A 75 36.42 18.60 -45.56
C ASN A 75 37.50 17.61 -46.03
N LYS A 76 38.75 17.91 -45.72
CA LYS A 76 39.93 17.11 -46.07
C LYS A 76 40.50 16.32 -44.88
N GLY A 77 39.94 16.51 -43.68
CA GLY A 77 40.28 15.77 -42.47
C GLY A 77 39.27 14.67 -42.12
N THR A 78 39.35 14.17 -40.88
CA THR A 78 38.38 13.20 -40.34
C THR A 78 36.97 13.79 -40.38
N LYS A 79 36.00 12.99 -40.84
CA LYS A 79 34.59 13.42 -40.94
C LYS A 79 33.90 13.53 -39.60
N THR A 80 34.44 12.92 -38.55
CA THR A 80 33.85 12.92 -37.21
C THR A 80 34.90 13.26 -36.16
N VAL A 81 34.57 14.19 -35.26
CA VAL A 81 35.45 14.63 -34.16
C VAL A 81 34.66 14.81 -32.86
N TYR A 82 35.36 14.76 -31.74
CA TYR A 82 34.81 15.02 -30.40
C TYR A 82 34.97 16.50 -30.02
N ASN A 83 34.42 16.89 -28.87
CA ASN A 83 34.73 18.18 -28.26
C ASN A 83 36.25 18.39 -28.14
N GLY A 84 36.76 19.56 -28.54
CA GLY A 84 38.19 19.87 -28.63
C GLY A 84 38.89 19.34 -29.89
N GLY A 85 38.20 18.57 -30.73
CA GLY A 85 38.71 18.12 -32.02
C GLY A 85 38.64 19.19 -33.12
N ASN A 86 39.24 18.89 -34.28
CA ASN A 86 39.38 19.86 -35.38
C ASN A 86 38.98 19.29 -36.75
N PHE A 87 38.30 20.11 -37.55
CA PHE A 87 38.05 19.87 -38.97
C PHE A 87 38.99 20.69 -39.85
N PHE A 88 39.33 20.16 -41.03
CA PHE A 88 40.28 20.77 -41.96
C PHE A 88 39.58 21.05 -43.29
N PHE A 89 39.34 22.32 -43.60
CA PHE A 89 38.74 22.74 -44.86
C PHE A 89 39.77 23.45 -45.73
N ALA A 90 39.65 23.35 -47.06
CA ALA A 90 40.51 24.13 -47.95
C ALA A 90 40.39 25.64 -47.62
N LYS A 91 41.48 26.38 -47.66
CA LYS A 91 41.51 27.80 -47.29
C LYS A 91 40.48 28.61 -48.10
N GLY A 92 39.67 29.42 -47.42
CA GLY A 92 38.58 30.20 -48.02
C GLY A 92 37.27 29.43 -48.19
N THR A 93 37.18 28.18 -47.73
CA THR A 93 35.92 27.42 -47.76
C THR A 93 34.89 28.08 -46.85
N THR A 94 33.70 28.35 -47.38
CA THR A 94 32.56 28.79 -46.57
C THR A 94 32.02 27.60 -45.79
N VAL A 95 32.06 27.69 -44.46
CA VAL A 95 31.57 26.66 -43.55
C VAL A 95 30.32 27.19 -42.84
N THR A 96 29.25 26.39 -42.83
CA THR A 96 27.97 26.74 -42.21
C THR A 96 27.56 25.65 -41.23
N GLN A 97 26.66 25.97 -40.30
CA GLN A 97 26.17 25.02 -39.30
C GLN A 97 25.50 23.79 -39.94
N ASP A 98 24.86 23.94 -41.10
CA ASP A 98 24.16 22.88 -41.82
C ASP A 98 25.11 21.80 -42.37
N ASN A 99 26.42 22.07 -42.36
CA ASN A 99 27.43 21.10 -42.71
C ASN A 99 27.73 20.09 -41.59
N PHE A 100 27.03 20.16 -40.46
CA PHE A 100 27.32 19.32 -39.29
C PHE A 100 26.08 18.65 -38.72
N THR A 101 26.24 17.40 -38.30
CA THR A 101 25.30 16.67 -37.46
C THR A 101 25.94 16.37 -36.12
N ILE A 102 25.16 16.41 -35.04
CA ILE A 102 25.65 16.27 -33.67
C ILE A 102 24.90 15.14 -32.99
N THR A 103 25.65 14.13 -32.56
CA THR A 103 25.19 13.08 -31.66
C THR A 103 25.66 13.39 -30.25
N GLU A 104 24.78 13.22 -29.27
CA GLU A 104 25.01 13.61 -27.88
C GLU A 104 24.61 12.50 -26.90
N LYS A 105 25.27 12.48 -25.74
CA LYS A 105 24.96 11.58 -24.63
C LYS A 105 25.10 12.33 -23.31
N GLY A 106 24.14 12.13 -22.40
CA GLY A 106 24.16 12.73 -21.06
C GLY A 106 23.66 14.17 -21.00
N THR A 107 23.09 14.71 -22.07
CA THR A 107 22.61 16.10 -22.17
C THR A 107 21.12 16.25 -21.82
N THR A 108 20.54 15.29 -21.09
CA THR A 108 19.13 15.32 -20.67
C THR A 108 18.82 16.61 -19.90
N GLY A 109 17.72 17.29 -20.27
CA GLY A 109 17.31 18.57 -19.69
C GLY A 109 17.87 19.80 -20.41
N LEU A 110 18.83 19.62 -21.33
CA LEU A 110 19.46 20.72 -22.07
C LEU A 110 18.92 20.82 -23.50
N SER A 111 18.93 22.04 -24.02
CA SER A 111 18.85 22.31 -25.46
C SER A 111 20.20 22.75 -25.99
N LYS A 112 20.42 22.58 -27.28
CA LYS A 112 21.66 22.98 -27.96
C LYS A 112 21.40 24.01 -29.03
N THR A 113 22.29 24.98 -29.13
CA THR A 113 22.39 25.89 -30.27
C THR A 113 23.75 25.70 -30.93
N VAL A 114 23.77 25.58 -32.26
CA VAL A 114 25.00 25.41 -33.03
C VAL A 114 25.32 26.73 -33.73
N LYS A 115 26.55 27.20 -33.60
CA LYS A 115 27.02 28.46 -34.22
C LYS A 115 28.39 28.25 -34.85
N ILE A 116 28.60 28.86 -36.01
CA ILE A 116 29.93 28.96 -36.63
C ILE A 116 30.50 30.34 -36.32
N ASP A 117 31.62 30.38 -35.61
CA ASP A 117 32.47 31.55 -35.51
C ASP A 117 33.56 31.45 -36.59
N ALA A 118 33.30 32.08 -37.73
CA ALA A 118 34.21 32.07 -38.87
C ALA A 118 35.51 32.86 -38.61
N THR A 119 35.51 33.80 -37.67
CA THR A 119 36.67 34.62 -37.32
C THR A 119 37.60 33.84 -36.40
N ALA A 120 37.06 33.24 -35.32
CA ALA A 120 37.82 32.40 -34.41
C ALA A 120 38.06 30.98 -34.95
N LYS A 121 37.44 30.63 -36.08
CA LYS A 121 37.43 29.28 -36.68
C LYS A 121 36.97 28.24 -35.65
N LYS A 122 35.76 28.43 -35.13
CA LYS A 122 35.14 27.52 -34.15
C LYS A 122 33.74 27.11 -34.59
N LEU A 123 33.44 25.83 -34.43
CA LEU A 123 32.08 25.33 -34.33
C LEU A 123 31.71 25.30 -32.84
N VAL A 124 30.87 26.23 -32.42
CA VAL A 124 30.42 26.33 -31.04
C VAL A 124 29.09 25.60 -30.91
N VAL A 125 29.04 24.64 -29.99
CA VAL A 125 27.82 23.93 -29.59
C VAL A 125 27.51 24.39 -28.17
N GLU A 126 26.56 25.30 -28.03
CA GLU A 126 26.20 25.90 -26.76
C GLU A 126 25.02 25.15 -26.16
N TYR A 127 25.19 24.65 -24.93
CA TYR A 127 24.15 23.95 -24.18
C TYR A 127 23.59 24.84 -23.09
N THR A 128 22.27 24.89 -22.99
CA THR A 128 21.57 25.65 -21.95
C THR A 128 20.39 24.85 -21.43
N LEU A 129 20.16 24.93 -20.11
CA LEU A 129 18.86 24.55 -19.55
C LEU A 129 17.77 25.36 -20.27
N ASP A 130 16.85 24.68 -20.92
CA ASP A 130 15.83 25.31 -21.75
C ASP A 130 14.56 24.44 -21.74
N ASP A 131 13.40 25.11 -21.80
CA ASP A 131 12.09 24.45 -21.80
C ASP A 131 11.69 23.97 -23.19
N LYS A 132 12.49 24.26 -24.22
CA LYS A 132 12.28 23.74 -25.57
C LYS A 132 12.18 22.22 -25.52
N GLU A 133 11.08 21.70 -26.08
CA GLU A 133 10.65 20.29 -26.01
C GLU A 133 10.20 19.79 -24.62
N ASN A 134 9.79 20.68 -23.71
CA ASN A 134 9.22 20.39 -22.38
C ASN A 134 10.13 19.63 -21.40
N LYS A 135 11.45 19.64 -21.61
CA LYS A 135 12.36 18.69 -20.91
C LYS A 135 12.47 18.91 -19.40
N TYR A 136 12.69 20.14 -18.92
CA TYR A 136 12.70 20.38 -17.46
C TYR A 136 11.30 20.66 -16.89
N ALA A 137 10.40 21.27 -17.68
CA ALA A 137 9.04 21.60 -17.24
C ALA A 137 8.25 20.35 -16.83
N ALA A 138 8.42 19.24 -17.57
CA ALA A 138 7.82 17.95 -17.24
C ALA A 138 8.37 17.36 -15.93
N LEU A 139 9.68 17.48 -15.68
CA LEU A 139 10.29 17.00 -14.43
C LEU A 139 9.74 17.76 -13.22
N LEU A 140 9.70 19.10 -13.29
CA LEU A 140 9.18 19.92 -12.20
C LEU A 140 7.69 19.66 -11.94
N ALA A 141 6.88 19.60 -13.01
CA ALA A 141 5.44 19.34 -12.90
C ALA A 141 5.15 17.96 -12.30
N SER A 142 5.82 16.91 -12.79
CA SER A 142 5.67 15.56 -12.22
C SER A 142 6.13 15.50 -10.77
N SER A 143 7.28 16.11 -10.45
CA SER A 143 7.81 16.13 -9.08
C SER A 143 6.85 16.75 -8.07
N LYS A 144 6.23 17.88 -8.43
CA LYS A 144 5.18 18.51 -7.62
C LYS A 144 3.94 17.64 -7.47
N ALA A 145 3.52 16.98 -8.56
CA ALA A 145 2.38 16.07 -8.51
C ALA A 145 2.67 14.85 -7.62
N ASP A 146 3.91 14.36 -7.59
CA ASP A 146 4.30 13.17 -6.83
C ASP A 146 4.53 13.44 -5.34
N ILE A 147 5.11 14.59 -4.98
CA ILE A 147 5.31 14.97 -3.56
C ILE A 147 3.97 15.27 -2.87
N ALA A 148 2.98 15.79 -3.60
CA ALA A 148 1.65 16.10 -3.09
C ALA A 148 0.84 14.84 -2.74
N LYS A 149 1.19 13.69 -3.29
CA LYS A 149 0.53 12.42 -2.97
C LYS A 149 0.97 11.91 -1.59
N THR A 150 0.04 11.27 -0.89
CA THR A 150 0.26 10.59 0.39
C THR A 150 -0.44 9.25 0.42
N GLY A 151 -0.06 8.38 1.35
CA GLY A 151 -0.71 7.09 1.56
C GLY A 151 0.21 5.91 1.33
N VAL A 152 -0.39 4.73 1.40
CA VAL A 152 0.30 3.43 1.34
C VAL A 152 1.17 3.31 0.08
N GLY A 153 2.43 2.89 0.26
CA GLY A 153 3.43 2.69 -0.79
C GLY A 153 4.21 3.93 -1.21
N LEU A 154 3.83 5.11 -0.73
CA LEU A 154 4.59 6.35 -0.90
C LEU A 154 5.53 6.57 0.30
N PRO A 155 6.65 7.29 0.12
CA PRO A 155 7.53 7.66 1.21
C PRO A 155 6.77 8.35 2.34
N LYS A 156 7.07 7.99 3.59
CA LYS A 156 6.38 8.54 4.76
C LYS A 156 6.52 10.07 4.81
N ALA A 157 5.54 10.72 5.43
CA ALA A 157 5.50 12.18 5.49
C ALA A 157 6.77 12.78 6.13
N GLU A 158 7.28 12.10 7.15
CA GLU A 158 8.47 12.43 7.94
C GLU A 158 9.78 11.83 7.39
N SER A 159 9.72 11.10 6.27
CA SER A 159 10.91 10.44 5.71
C SER A 159 11.90 11.46 5.16
N LYS A 160 13.20 11.22 5.41
CA LYS A 160 14.28 12.10 4.92
C LYS A 160 14.23 12.28 3.40
N VAL A 161 13.88 11.22 2.66
CA VAL A 161 13.81 11.28 1.19
C VAL A 161 12.72 12.22 0.71
N ARG A 162 11.58 12.30 1.41
CA ARG A 162 10.49 13.21 1.08
C ARG A 162 10.91 14.65 1.34
N THR A 163 11.54 14.92 2.48
CA THR A 163 12.08 16.24 2.81
C THR A 163 13.16 16.70 1.81
N THR A 164 14.09 15.81 1.43
CA THR A 164 15.11 16.13 0.41
C THR A 164 14.48 16.42 -0.94
N PHE A 165 13.45 15.66 -1.34
CA PHE A 165 12.78 15.87 -2.61
C PHE A 165 12.02 17.19 -2.66
N ASP A 166 11.29 17.53 -1.59
CA ASP A 166 10.58 18.80 -1.46
C ASP A 166 11.55 20.01 -1.48
N ALA A 167 12.70 19.88 -0.81
CA ALA A 167 13.74 20.90 -0.83
C ALA A 167 14.35 21.08 -2.23
N ALA A 168 14.58 19.98 -2.97
CA ALA A 168 15.10 20.04 -4.34
C ALA A 168 14.10 20.68 -5.32
N ILE A 169 12.80 20.40 -5.16
CA ILE A 169 11.73 21.08 -5.90
C ILE A 169 11.80 22.58 -5.63
N SER A 170 11.74 22.99 -4.36
CA SER A 170 11.78 24.39 -3.96
C SER A 170 13.02 25.12 -4.46
N ALA A 171 14.19 24.47 -4.40
CA ALA A 171 15.45 25.03 -4.89
C ALA A 171 15.42 25.26 -6.41
N PHE A 172 14.95 24.30 -7.20
CA PHE A 172 14.86 24.42 -8.65
C PHE A 172 13.79 25.43 -9.10
N GLU A 173 12.68 25.54 -8.34
CA GLU A 173 11.67 26.56 -8.59
C GLU A 173 12.19 27.98 -8.36
N SER A 174 12.98 28.17 -7.31
CA SER A 174 13.54 29.48 -6.97
C SER A 174 14.54 29.97 -8.02
N GLU A 175 15.28 29.06 -8.66
CA GLU A 175 16.31 29.39 -9.62
C GLU A 175 16.58 28.17 -10.51
N GLN A 176 16.33 28.33 -11.80
CA GLN A 176 16.40 27.26 -12.78
C GLN A 176 17.81 27.18 -13.36
N THR A 177 18.70 26.47 -12.67
CA THR A 177 20.04 26.11 -13.17
C THR A 177 20.13 24.63 -13.50
N TYR A 178 21.04 24.25 -14.39
CA TYR A 178 21.21 22.84 -14.74
C TYR A 178 21.66 21.98 -13.54
N GLU A 179 22.48 22.53 -12.65
CA GLU A 179 22.89 21.86 -11.40
C GLU A 179 21.68 21.52 -10.51
N LYS A 180 20.73 22.46 -10.38
CA LYS A 180 19.50 22.25 -9.61
C LYS A 180 18.53 21.29 -10.31
N TYR A 181 18.49 21.29 -11.64
CA TYR A 181 17.76 20.29 -12.42
C TYR A 181 18.29 18.87 -12.15
N VAL A 182 19.61 18.68 -12.18
CA VAL A 182 20.25 17.38 -11.86
C VAL A 182 19.91 16.97 -10.43
N THR A 183 20.05 17.89 -9.47
CA THR A 183 19.70 17.65 -8.06
C THR A 183 18.25 17.21 -7.89
N LEU A 184 17.31 17.87 -8.58
CA LEU A 184 15.89 17.49 -8.57
C LEU A 184 15.67 16.10 -9.17
N SER A 185 16.31 15.80 -10.31
CA SER A 185 16.20 14.50 -10.98
C SER A 185 16.73 13.36 -10.11
N GLU A 186 17.83 13.57 -9.40
CA GLU A 186 18.40 12.60 -8.47
C GLU A 186 17.51 12.42 -7.24
N ALA A 187 16.97 13.51 -6.69
CA ALA A 187 16.04 13.46 -5.56
C ALA A 187 14.73 12.74 -5.91
N GLN A 188 14.17 12.96 -7.10
CA GLN A 188 13.00 12.21 -7.59
C GLN A 188 13.32 10.72 -7.72
N THR A 189 14.48 10.39 -8.28
CA THR A 189 14.93 8.99 -8.40
C THR A 189 15.06 8.32 -7.03
N ALA A 190 15.62 9.03 -6.05
CA ALA A 190 15.73 8.54 -4.67
C ALA A 190 14.34 8.37 -4.04
N TYR A 191 13.41 9.31 -4.27
CA TYR A 191 12.03 9.24 -3.79
C TYR A 191 11.31 7.99 -4.31
N TYR A 192 11.46 7.66 -5.60
CA TYR A 192 10.82 6.47 -6.20
C TYR A 192 11.39 5.14 -5.68
N LYS A 193 12.68 5.13 -5.33
CA LYS A 193 13.38 3.94 -4.82
C LYS A 193 13.29 3.75 -3.31
N SER A 194 12.68 4.69 -2.60
CA SER A 194 12.60 4.62 -1.14
C SER A 194 11.90 3.35 -0.67
N THR A 195 12.51 2.69 0.31
CA THR A 195 11.90 1.58 1.05
C THR A 195 11.24 2.02 2.37
N ASP A 196 11.50 3.26 2.81
CA ASP A 196 10.83 3.87 3.96
C ASP A 196 9.51 4.49 3.50
N VAL A 197 8.53 3.63 3.30
CA VAL A 197 7.20 3.97 2.79
C VAL A 197 6.12 3.69 3.82
N GLN A 198 4.96 4.33 3.68
CA GLN A 198 3.79 4.01 4.48
C GLN A 198 3.32 2.59 4.14
N MET A 199 3.27 1.72 5.14
CA MET A 199 2.78 0.35 5.02
C MET A 199 1.26 0.30 5.30
N PRO A 200 0.53 -0.74 4.83
CA PRO A 200 -0.84 -0.98 5.26
C PRO A 200 -0.94 -1.12 6.77
N GLU A 201 -2.05 -0.67 7.34
CA GLU A 201 -2.26 -0.63 8.79
C GLU A 201 -3.40 -1.54 9.21
N ASP A 202 -3.35 -1.99 10.47
CA ASP A 202 -4.33 -2.90 11.04
C ASP A 202 -5.75 -2.30 11.01
N GLY A 203 -6.72 -3.06 10.50
CA GLY A 203 -8.12 -2.67 10.41
C GLY A 203 -8.47 -1.69 9.28
N LYS A 204 -7.48 -1.12 8.58
CA LYS A 204 -7.75 -0.32 7.37
C LYS A 204 -8.15 -1.22 6.20
N VAL A 205 -8.90 -0.66 5.25
CA VAL A 205 -9.46 -1.41 4.12
C VAL A 205 -8.87 -0.92 2.82
N TYR A 206 -8.54 -1.86 1.93
CA TYR A 206 -7.85 -1.57 0.68
C TYR A 206 -8.50 -2.23 -0.53
N VAL A 207 -8.51 -1.51 -1.65
CA VAL A 207 -8.63 -2.08 -2.99
C VAL A 207 -7.22 -2.38 -3.51
N ILE A 208 -6.98 -3.62 -3.91
CA ILE A 208 -5.69 -4.06 -4.45
C ILE A 208 -5.75 -3.99 -5.98
N THR A 209 -4.85 -3.19 -6.56
CA THR A 209 -4.80 -2.89 -7.99
C THR A 209 -3.43 -3.22 -8.55
N ASN A 210 -3.35 -4.14 -9.51
CA ASN A 210 -2.17 -4.31 -10.34
C ASN A 210 -1.99 -3.12 -11.29
N VAL A 211 -0.75 -2.63 -11.44
CA VAL A 211 -0.40 -1.48 -12.30
C VAL A 211 0.65 -1.92 -13.32
N GLN A 212 0.33 -1.85 -14.60
CA GLN A 212 1.23 -2.17 -15.71
C GLN A 212 2.16 -0.99 -16.04
N GLN A 213 3.24 -1.23 -16.80
CA GLN A 213 4.24 -0.19 -17.14
C GLN A 213 3.66 1.03 -17.88
N ASP A 214 2.60 0.84 -18.66
CA ASP A 214 1.91 1.91 -19.38
C ASP A 214 0.76 2.55 -18.59
N GLY A 215 0.59 2.16 -17.33
CA GLY A 215 -0.48 2.63 -16.45
C GLY A 215 -1.80 1.85 -16.54
N THR A 216 -1.91 0.83 -17.41
CA THR A 216 -3.07 -0.07 -17.43
C THR A 216 -3.26 -0.71 -16.06
N CYS A 217 -4.49 -0.73 -15.54
CA CYS A 217 -4.80 -1.24 -14.20
C CYS A 217 -5.71 -2.47 -14.24
N TYR A 218 -5.46 -3.42 -13.33
CA TYR A 218 -6.36 -4.56 -13.07
C TYR A 218 -6.66 -4.67 -11.57
N TYR A 219 -7.93 -4.82 -11.21
CA TYR A 219 -8.41 -4.85 -9.85
C TYR A 219 -8.70 -6.28 -9.41
N PHE A 220 -8.31 -6.62 -8.17
CA PHE A 220 -8.69 -7.91 -7.58
C PHE A 220 -10.21 -7.99 -7.43
N SER A 221 -10.81 -9.12 -7.83
CA SER A 221 -12.27 -9.30 -7.83
C SER A 221 -12.68 -10.75 -7.56
N TYR A 222 -13.83 -10.91 -6.90
CA TYR A 222 -14.55 -12.18 -6.69
C TYR A 222 -16.02 -12.14 -7.19
N LYS A 223 -16.48 -11.05 -7.82
CA LYS A 223 -17.93 -10.76 -7.98
C LYS A 223 -18.74 -11.78 -8.77
N SER A 224 -18.13 -12.56 -9.65
CA SER A 224 -18.85 -13.48 -10.55
C SER A 224 -18.31 -14.91 -10.53
N GLU A 225 -17.30 -15.21 -9.72
CA GLU A 225 -16.59 -16.47 -9.79
C GLU A 225 -16.10 -16.98 -8.43
N ASP A 226 -15.99 -18.30 -8.32
CA ASP A 226 -15.45 -18.98 -7.15
C ASP A 226 -13.90 -19.01 -7.14
N LYS A 227 -13.27 -17.92 -7.61
CA LYS A 227 -11.82 -17.70 -7.62
C LYS A 227 -11.49 -16.22 -7.80
N LEU A 228 -10.32 -15.82 -7.32
CA LEU A 228 -9.77 -14.49 -7.53
C LEU A 228 -9.48 -14.26 -9.02
N LYS A 229 -9.86 -13.08 -9.50
CA LYS A 229 -9.48 -12.55 -10.81
C LYS A 229 -8.88 -11.16 -10.71
N ALA A 230 -8.09 -10.78 -11.70
CA ALA A 230 -7.72 -9.39 -11.94
C ALA A 230 -8.54 -8.87 -13.13
N VAL A 231 -9.40 -7.88 -12.91
CA VAL A 231 -10.36 -7.37 -13.90
C VAL A 231 -10.11 -5.90 -14.20
N SER A 232 -10.44 -5.42 -15.40
CA SER A 232 -10.25 -4.01 -15.77
C SER A 232 -11.32 -3.07 -15.20
N ASP A 233 -12.48 -3.59 -14.81
CA ASP A 233 -13.58 -2.80 -14.27
C ASP A 233 -13.45 -2.61 -12.75
N LYS A 234 -13.14 -1.38 -12.34
CA LYS A 234 -13.00 -1.00 -10.93
C LYS A 234 -14.28 -1.21 -10.10
N SER A 235 -15.47 -1.19 -10.71
CA SER A 235 -16.73 -1.40 -9.98
C SER A 235 -16.91 -2.83 -9.46
N GLN A 236 -16.08 -3.75 -9.94
CA GLN A 236 -16.01 -5.14 -9.52
C GLN A 236 -14.88 -5.39 -8.50
N ALA A 237 -14.13 -4.36 -8.12
CA ALA A 237 -13.02 -4.49 -7.20
C ALA A 237 -13.48 -4.99 -5.82
N ALA A 238 -12.84 -6.05 -5.35
CA ALA A 238 -12.93 -6.53 -4.00
C ALA A 238 -12.22 -5.56 -3.05
N GLN A 239 -12.77 -5.45 -1.84
CA GLN A 239 -12.17 -4.69 -0.76
C GLN A 239 -11.69 -5.66 0.32
N PHE A 240 -10.57 -5.34 0.96
CA PHE A 240 -9.94 -6.21 1.94
C PHE A 240 -9.60 -5.45 3.21
N VAL A 241 -10.08 -5.92 4.36
CA VAL A 241 -9.57 -5.46 5.66
C VAL A 241 -8.18 -6.03 5.86
N CYS A 242 -7.22 -5.16 6.19
CA CYS A 242 -5.87 -5.55 6.52
C CYS A 242 -5.76 -5.94 7.99
N ARG A 243 -5.02 -7.01 8.26
CA ARG A 243 -4.58 -7.41 9.59
C ARG A 243 -3.06 -7.58 9.58
N VAL A 244 -2.36 -6.89 10.48
CA VAL A 244 -0.89 -6.98 10.57
C VAL A 244 -0.50 -7.99 11.65
N VAL A 245 0.24 -9.03 11.27
CA VAL A 245 0.68 -10.12 12.17
C VAL A 245 2.17 -10.35 11.98
N ASN A 246 3.00 -10.10 12.99
CA ASN A 246 4.45 -10.37 12.93
C ASN A 246 5.13 -9.81 11.66
N ASN A 247 4.83 -8.56 11.29
CA ASN A 247 5.28 -7.88 10.07
C ASN A 247 4.83 -8.54 8.74
N LYS A 248 3.80 -9.38 8.79
CA LYS A 248 3.06 -9.93 7.65
C LYS A 248 1.69 -9.28 7.56
N TYR A 249 1.08 -9.41 6.40
CA TYR A 249 -0.18 -8.76 6.05
C TYR A 249 -1.19 -9.81 5.65
N VAL A 250 -2.27 -9.88 6.40
CA VAL A 250 -3.44 -10.71 6.11
C VAL A 250 -4.51 -9.81 5.53
N PHE A 251 -5.11 -10.21 4.42
CA PHE A 251 -6.16 -9.45 3.75
C PHE A 251 -7.43 -10.28 3.70
N VAL A 252 -8.52 -9.76 4.27
CA VAL A 252 -9.79 -10.49 4.38
C VAL A 252 -10.88 -9.75 3.63
N ASN A 253 -11.55 -10.43 2.70
CA ASN A 253 -12.59 -9.84 1.88
C ASN A 253 -13.77 -9.37 2.73
N VAL A 254 -14.22 -8.14 2.49
CA VAL A 254 -15.25 -7.49 3.30
C VAL A 254 -16.68 -7.95 3.03
N GLU A 255 -16.92 -8.70 1.95
CA GLU A 255 -18.26 -9.16 1.55
C GLU A 255 -18.51 -10.59 2.07
N ASP A 256 -17.53 -11.49 1.91
CA ASP A 256 -17.71 -12.92 2.20
C ASP A 256 -16.72 -13.50 3.23
N GLY A 257 -15.77 -12.71 3.73
CA GLY A 257 -14.85 -13.11 4.78
C GLY A 257 -13.73 -14.05 4.33
N LYS A 258 -13.53 -14.22 3.01
CA LYS A 258 -12.44 -15.02 2.46
C LYS A 258 -11.07 -14.37 2.70
N TYR A 259 -10.11 -15.17 3.13
CA TYR A 259 -8.71 -14.75 3.31
C TYR A 259 -7.98 -14.83 1.98
N LEU A 260 -7.36 -13.73 1.57
CA LEU A 260 -6.54 -13.66 0.36
C LEU A 260 -5.29 -14.53 0.51
N VAL A 261 -5.00 -15.34 -0.52
CA VAL A 261 -3.76 -16.11 -0.64
C VAL A 261 -3.26 -15.99 -2.08
N VAL A 262 -1.99 -16.28 -2.32
CA VAL A 262 -1.40 -16.22 -3.67
C VAL A 262 -2.21 -17.09 -4.65
N ALA A 263 -2.80 -16.46 -5.65
CA ALA A 263 -3.48 -17.14 -6.74
C ALA A 263 -2.44 -17.75 -7.69
N ALA A 264 -2.72 -18.97 -8.18
CA ALA A 264 -1.81 -19.68 -9.07
C ALA A 264 -2.61 -20.36 -10.19
N ILE A 265 -2.01 -20.43 -11.38
CA ILE A 265 -2.59 -21.14 -12.52
C ILE A 265 -2.59 -22.66 -12.31
N ASN A 266 -3.43 -23.36 -13.08
CA ASN A 266 -3.46 -24.83 -13.18
C ASN A 266 -3.62 -25.53 -11.82
N SER A 267 -4.40 -24.97 -10.91
CA SER A 267 -4.66 -25.53 -9.58
C SER A 267 -3.42 -25.73 -8.71
N SER A 268 -2.34 -24.99 -8.96
CA SER A 268 -1.03 -25.24 -8.35
C SER A 268 -0.86 -24.70 -6.91
N GLY A 269 -1.85 -23.97 -6.40
CA GLY A 269 -1.83 -23.40 -5.04
C GLY A 269 -2.85 -24.01 -4.09
N THR A 270 -2.84 -23.57 -2.83
CA THR A 270 -3.87 -23.96 -1.86
C THR A 270 -5.27 -23.66 -2.39
N ASN A 271 -6.26 -24.45 -1.98
CA ASN A 271 -7.63 -24.39 -2.50
C ASN A 271 -7.68 -24.38 -4.05
N ASN A 272 -6.88 -25.24 -4.68
CA ASN A 272 -6.75 -25.36 -6.14
C ASN A 272 -6.45 -24.02 -6.83
N GLY A 273 -5.58 -23.19 -6.24
CA GLY A 273 -5.14 -21.93 -6.83
C GLY A 273 -6.22 -20.84 -6.93
N LYS A 274 -7.37 -21.00 -6.24
CA LYS A 274 -8.48 -20.05 -6.27
C LYS A 274 -8.16 -18.66 -5.73
N GLY A 275 -6.99 -18.46 -5.11
CA GLY A 275 -6.57 -17.16 -4.57
C GLY A 275 -7.32 -16.77 -3.30
N TYR A 276 -7.95 -17.72 -2.61
CA TYR A 276 -8.47 -17.52 -1.26
C TYR A 276 -8.59 -18.83 -0.47
N ILE A 277 -8.69 -18.72 0.86
CA ILE A 277 -9.18 -19.77 1.76
C ILE A 277 -10.24 -19.20 2.73
N THR A 278 -11.02 -20.07 3.38
CA THR A 278 -12.16 -19.66 4.24
C THR A 278 -11.82 -19.54 5.71
N GLU A 279 -10.69 -20.08 6.13
CA GLU A 279 -10.19 -20.04 7.51
C GLU A 279 -8.77 -19.49 7.53
N TYR A 280 -8.38 -18.84 8.63
CA TYR A 280 -7.02 -18.34 8.77
C TYR A 280 -6.03 -19.51 8.83
N ASP A 281 -5.04 -19.47 7.95
CA ASP A 281 -3.86 -20.32 8.01
C ASP A 281 -2.63 -19.46 7.75
N ALA A 282 -1.82 -19.26 8.79
CA ALA A 282 -0.61 -18.44 8.75
C ALA A 282 0.36 -18.88 7.63
N GLN A 283 0.35 -20.16 7.25
CA GLN A 283 1.20 -20.66 6.17
C GLN A 283 0.86 -20.02 4.81
N TRP A 284 -0.40 -19.66 4.57
CA TRP A 284 -0.88 -19.21 3.27
C TRP A 284 -1.32 -17.75 3.25
N THR A 285 -1.87 -17.27 4.36
CA THR A 285 -2.54 -15.96 4.45
C THR A 285 -1.60 -14.85 4.92
N ASP A 286 -0.48 -15.19 5.55
CA ASP A 286 0.54 -14.23 5.96
C ASP A 286 1.35 -13.78 4.72
N LEU A 287 0.87 -12.74 4.04
CA LEU A 287 1.53 -12.19 2.86
C LEU A 287 2.65 -11.24 3.24
N THR A 288 3.60 -11.12 2.32
CA THR A 288 4.73 -10.19 2.38
C THR A 288 4.56 -9.09 1.36
N LEU A 289 4.88 -7.87 1.78
CA LEU A 289 4.93 -6.70 0.93
C LEU A 289 6.38 -6.20 0.85
N SER A 290 6.89 -6.02 -0.35
CA SER A 290 8.17 -5.34 -0.59
C SER A 290 7.97 -4.22 -1.61
N LYS A 291 8.76 -3.14 -1.51
CA LYS A 291 8.62 -2.01 -2.45
C LYS A 291 8.87 -2.49 -3.89
N ASN A 292 7.99 -2.09 -4.82
CA ASN A 292 8.18 -2.28 -6.26
C ASN A 292 8.78 -1.01 -6.90
N SER A 293 9.50 -1.13 -8.02
CA SER A 293 10.06 0.03 -8.74
C SER A 293 9.01 1.00 -9.31
N ILE A 294 7.77 0.55 -9.55
CA ILE A 294 6.66 1.43 -9.88
C ILE A 294 6.25 2.22 -8.61
N LEU A 295 6.16 3.54 -8.74
CA LEU A 295 5.81 4.44 -7.63
C LEU A 295 4.50 4.00 -6.96
N SER A 296 4.43 4.12 -5.62
CA SER A 296 3.30 3.69 -4.78
C SER A 296 2.96 2.19 -4.76
N CYS A 297 3.65 1.37 -5.55
CA CYS A 297 3.36 -0.06 -5.65
C CYS A 297 4.26 -0.93 -4.77
N PHE A 298 3.74 -2.10 -4.43
CA PHE A 298 4.42 -3.20 -3.76
C PHE A 298 4.43 -4.46 -4.64
N ASN A 299 5.42 -5.32 -4.42
CA ASN A 299 5.29 -6.73 -4.72
C ASN A 299 4.55 -7.38 -3.55
N ILE A 300 3.48 -8.12 -3.84
CA ILE A 300 2.73 -8.89 -2.84
C ILE A 300 3.03 -10.37 -3.07
N GLY A 301 3.57 -11.06 -2.07
CA GLY A 301 3.95 -12.46 -2.21
C GLY A 301 3.73 -13.29 -0.96
N GLY A 302 3.71 -14.60 -1.12
CA GLY A 302 3.42 -15.56 -0.06
C GLY A 302 3.67 -16.99 -0.51
N LYS A 303 3.21 -17.96 0.29
CA LYS A 303 3.31 -19.38 -0.09
C LYS A 303 2.36 -19.68 -1.24
N ARG A 304 2.86 -20.37 -2.25
CA ARG A 304 2.13 -20.76 -3.47
C ARG A 304 2.08 -22.27 -3.70
N ALA A 305 2.95 -23.06 -3.06
CA ALA A 305 2.94 -24.52 -3.17
C ALA A 305 3.42 -25.18 -1.87
N THR A 306 2.97 -26.40 -1.58
CA THR A 306 3.36 -27.16 -0.37
C THR A 306 4.75 -27.78 -0.47
N SER A 307 5.20 -28.11 -1.68
CA SER A 307 6.48 -28.78 -1.95
C SER A 307 7.00 -28.43 -3.35
N GLY A 308 8.25 -28.81 -3.66
CA GLY A 308 8.89 -28.55 -4.96
C GLY A 308 9.71 -27.26 -5.02
N ASN A 309 10.21 -26.94 -6.22
CA ASN A 309 10.97 -25.71 -6.46
C ASN A 309 10.05 -24.50 -6.50
N LYS A 310 10.48 -23.38 -5.88
CA LYS A 310 9.73 -22.12 -5.77
C LYS A 310 8.39 -22.31 -5.02
N GLN A 311 8.44 -22.62 -3.72
CA GLN A 311 7.25 -22.74 -2.87
C GLN A 311 6.60 -21.40 -2.51
N ASN A 312 7.33 -20.29 -2.72
CA ASN A 312 6.84 -18.93 -2.53
C ASN A 312 6.86 -18.18 -3.86
N GLY A 313 5.99 -17.19 -3.99
CA GLY A 313 5.99 -16.31 -5.16
C GLY A 313 5.14 -15.06 -4.96
N ASN A 314 5.40 -14.06 -5.80
CA ASN A 314 4.58 -12.87 -5.92
C ASN A 314 3.34 -13.15 -6.78
N PHE A 315 2.26 -12.43 -6.50
CA PHE A 315 1.22 -12.22 -7.50
C PHE A 315 1.84 -11.56 -8.73
N ILE A 316 1.36 -11.95 -9.91
CA ILE A 316 1.76 -11.39 -11.19
C ILE A 316 0.53 -11.41 -12.09
N VAL A 317 0.34 -10.34 -12.87
CA VAL A 317 -0.80 -10.20 -13.77
C VAL A 317 -0.30 -9.93 -15.18
N ASP A 318 -0.73 -10.76 -16.12
CA ASP A 318 -0.46 -10.61 -17.55
C ASP A 318 -1.31 -9.49 -18.14
N LYS A 319 -0.68 -8.56 -18.85
CA LYS A 319 -1.34 -7.41 -19.48
C LYS A 319 -2.31 -7.81 -20.60
N LYS A 320 -2.12 -8.97 -21.22
CA LYS A 320 -2.93 -9.40 -22.36
C LYS A 320 -4.41 -9.52 -21.99
N ASP A 321 -4.70 -10.07 -20.82
CA ASP A 321 -6.05 -10.47 -20.42
C ASP A 321 -6.32 -10.37 -18.91
N GLY A 322 -5.37 -9.87 -18.11
CA GLY A 322 -5.49 -9.81 -16.66
C GLY A 322 -5.35 -11.18 -15.97
N ALA A 323 -4.84 -12.20 -16.67
CA ALA A 323 -4.64 -13.51 -16.05
C ALA A 323 -3.57 -13.44 -14.96
N PHE A 324 -3.81 -14.13 -13.85
CA PHE A 324 -2.76 -14.43 -12.88
C PHE A 324 -1.76 -15.41 -13.48
N ASN A 325 -0.49 -15.29 -13.10
CA ASN A 325 0.57 -16.21 -13.47
C ASN A 325 1.41 -16.58 -12.23
N GLY A 326 2.41 -17.45 -12.38
CA GLY A 326 3.33 -17.83 -11.31
C GLY A 326 4.70 -17.17 -11.47
N TRP A 327 5.04 -16.23 -10.59
CA TRP A 327 6.38 -15.63 -10.50
C TRP A 327 7.09 -16.04 -9.21
N ASP A 328 8.42 -15.97 -9.17
CA ASP A 328 9.13 -16.16 -7.90
C ASP A 328 8.97 -14.90 -7.01
N MET A 329 9.76 -14.80 -5.94
CA MET A 329 9.68 -13.68 -5.00
C MET A 329 10.43 -12.42 -5.49
N THR A 330 10.89 -12.39 -6.73
CA THR A 330 11.54 -11.20 -7.32
C THR A 330 10.52 -10.27 -7.98
N GLU A 331 10.94 -9.04 -8.27
CA GLU A 331 10.15 -8.11 -9.05
C GLU A 331 10.13 -8.53 -10.53
N GLY A 332 8.95 -8.56 -11.14
CA GLY A 332 8.77 -8.72 -12.57
C GLY A 332 8.01 -7.53 -13.12
N ASN A 333 8.67 -6.67 -13.89
CA ASN A 333 8.08 -5.48 -14.49
C ASN A 333 8.48 -5.40 -15.97
N THR A 334 7.64 -5.96 -16.84
CA THR A 334 7.85 -5.98 -18.29
C THR A 334 6.65 -5.34 -19.00
N ALA A 335 6.77 -5.14 -20.31
CA ALA A 335 5.64 -4.67 -21.12
C ALA A 335 4.47 -5.66 -21.18
N SER A 336 4.70 -6.93 -20.84
CA SER A 336 3.72 -8.01 -20.94
C SER A 336 3.05 -8.36 -19.61
N TYR A 337 3.67 -8.04 -18.48
CA TYR A 337 3.18 -8.39 -17.15
C TYR A 337 3.87 -7.56 -16.07
N THR A 338 3.25 -7.48 -14.89
CA THR A 338 3.84 -6.85 -13.71
C THR A 338 3.52 -7.58 -12.40
N THR A 339 4.40 -7.44 -11.41
CA THR A 339 4.20 -7.78 -10.00
C THR A 339 3.86 -6.55 -9.14
N ALA A 340 3.58 -5.41 -9.76
CA ALA A 340 3.33 -4.14 -9.09
C ALA A 340 1.87 -4.00 -8.67
N PHE A 341 1.63 -3.89 -7.36
CA PHE A 341 0.30 -3.69 -6.79
C PHE A 341 0.23 -2.44 -5.94
N LYS A 342 -0.71 -1.55 -6.28
CA LYS A 342 -1.11 -0.40 -5.48
C LYS A 342 -2.22 -0.83 -4.51
N LEU A 343 -2.14 -0.36 -3.27
CA LEU A 343 -3.18 -0.54 -2.26
C LEU A 343 -3.87 0.81 -2.05
N GLU A 344 -5.09 0.94 -2.55
CA GLU A 344 -5.91 2.16 -2.41
C GLU A 344 -6.79 2.05 -1.17
N GLU A 345 -6.57 2.92 -0.17
CA GLU A 345 -7.38 2.94 1.06
C GLU A 345 -8.85 3.31 0.74
N VAL A 346 -9.80 2.57 1.31
CA VAL A 346 -11.25 2.79 1.17
C VAL A 346 -11.93 2.65 2.54
N THR A 347 -13.12 3.23 2.67
CA THR A 347 -13.89 3.19 3.92
C THR A 347 -14.73 1.92 4.03
N TYR A 348 -14.79 1.34 5.23
CA TYR A 348 -15.65 0.21 5.58
C TYR A 348 -16.14 0.38 7.03
N PRO A 349 -17.38 -0.02 7.37
CA PRO A 349 -17.92 0.19 8.72
C PRO A 349 -17.44 -0.88 9.71
N ASN A 350 -16.13 -0.92 9.97
CA ASN A 350 -15.51 -1.70 11.05
C ASN A 350 -14.95 -0.84 12.19
N THR A 351 -15.05 0.49 12.08
CA THR A 351 -14.83 1.39 13.22
C THR A 351 -16.14 1.54 13.98
N ILE A 352 -16.12 1.22 15.27
CA ILE A 352 -17.29 1.21 16.14
C ILE A 352 -17.23 2.41 17.07
N THR A 353 -18.19 3.31 16.90
CA THR A 353 -18.51 4.35 17.86
C THR A 353 -19.60 3.85 18.81
N PHE A 354 -19.37 3.97 20.10
CA PHE A 354 -20.34 3.59 21.11
C PHE A 354 -21.32 4.73 21.41
N ASN A 355 -22.57 4.36 21.70
CA ASN A 355 -23.59 5.29 22.19
C ASN A 355 -23.60 5.23 23.72
N THR A 356 -23.46 6.37 24.39
CA THR A 356 -23.59 6.45 25.84
C THR A 356 -25.03 6.22 26.28
N VAL A 357 -25.22 5.41 27.32
CA VAL A 357 -26.52 5.05 27.89
C VAL A 357 -26.47 5.20 29.41
N SER A 358 -27.59 5.58 30.02
CA SER A 358 -27.70 5.79 31.48
C SER A 358 -28.82 4.97 32.13
N ASP A 359 -29.62 4.31 31.30
CA ASP A 359 -30.85 3.61 31.67
C ASP A 359 -30.74 2.09 31.48
N VAL A 360 -29.54 1.59 31.17
CA VAL A 360 -29.21 0.17 31.10
C VAL A 360 -28.29 -0.16 32.28
N GLU A 361 -28.78 -0.97 33.21
CA GLU A 361 -28.04 -1.29 34.43
C GLU A 361 -26.68 -1.96 34.13
N GLY A 362 -25.62 -1.41 34.70
CA GLY A 362 -24.26 -1.95 34.58
C GLY A 362 -23.60 -1.74 33.22
N VAL A 363 -24.15 -0.86 32.38
CA VAL A 363 -23.64 -0.58 31.03
C VAL A 363 -23.58 0.93 30.81
N SER A 364 -22.40 1.43 30.47
CA SER A 364 -22.16 2.86 30.22
C SER A 364 -22.27 3.23 28.74
N ASN A 365 -21.81 2.35 27.83
CA ASN A 365 -21.83 2.61 26.40
C ASN A 365 -22.14 1.34 25.59
N LEU A 366 -22.88 1.49 24.50
CA LEU A 366 -23.42 0.41 23.68
C LEU A 366 -23.22 0.59 22.17
N ALA A 367 -22.94 -0.51 21.50
CA ALA A 367 -23.02 -0.64 20.05
C ALA A 367 -23.46 -2.05 19.63
N THR A 368 -23.87 -2.22 18.39
CA THR A 368 -24.04 -3.55 17.78
C THR A 368 -23.03 -3.75 16.68
N PHE A 369 -22.61 -5.01 16.50
CA PHE A 369 -21.63 -5.37 15.50
C PHE A 369 -21.86 -6.77 14.94
N SER A 370 -21.47 -6.95 13.68
CA SER A 370 -21.28 -8.24 13.03
C SER A 370 -20.33 -8.07 11.85
N ALA A 371 -19.58 -9.10 11.45
CA ALA A 371 -18.73 -9.06 10.27
C ALA A 371 -18.79 -10.38 9.50
N PRO A 372 -18.47 -10.41 8.19
CA PRO A 372 -18.48 -11.65 7.41
C PRO A 372 -17.30 -12.57 7.73
N PHE A 373 -16.34 -12.08 8.49
CA PHE A 373 -15.17 -12.80 8.99
C PHE A 373 -15.11 -12.79 10.52
N ALA A 374 -14.37 -13.74 11.09
CA ALA A 374 -14.10 -13.75 12.52
C ALA A 374 -13.30 -12.51 12.92
N THR A 375 -13.63 -11.91 14.06
CA THR A 375 -13.14 -10.58 14.44
C THR A 375 -12.64 -10.55 15.87
N VAL A 376 -11.49 -9.92 16.11
CA VAL A 376 -10.92 -9.76 17.46
C VAL A 376 -11.83 -8.87 18.32
N ILE A 377 -12.02 -9.22 19.59
CA ILE A 377 -12.65 -8.34 20.57
C ILE A 377 -11.57 -7.35 21.06
N PRO A 378 -11.71 -6.04 20.80
CA PRO A 378 -10.69 -5.06 21.21
C PRO A 378 -10.51 -5.01 22.73
N THR A 379 -9.31 -4.62 23.18
CA THR A 379 -9.04 -4.43 24.61
C THR A 379 -9.99 -3.36 25.18
N GLY A 380 -10.56 -3.62 26.36
CA GLY A 380 -11.51 -2.71 27.01
C GLY A 380 -12.96 -2.84 26.53
N VAL A 381 -13.23 -3.67 25.52
CA VAL A 381 -14.59 -3.96 25.02
C VAL A 381 -15.04 -5.34 25.52
N LYS A 382 -16.32 -5.47 25.87
CA LYS A 382 -16.98 -6.75 26.10
C LYS A 382 -18.02 -6.99 25.02
N ALA A 383 -18.12 -8.22 24.54
CA ALA A 383 -19.16 -8.64 23.61
C ALA A 383 -20.20 -9.51 24.34
N TYR A 384 -21.46 -9.36 23.96
CA TYR A 384 -22.59 -10.11 24.47
C TYR A 384 -23.44 -10.63 23.32
N TYR A 385 -24.01 -11.81 23.51
CA TYR A 385 -25.05 -12.37 22.65
C TYR A 385 -26.34 -12.55 23.45
N VAL A 386 -27.46 -12.78 22.74
CA VAL A 386 -28.75 -13.01 23.41
C VAL A 386 -29.00 -14.51 23.51
N SER A 387 -28.97 -15.05 24.72
CA SER A 387 -29.16 -16.49 24.97
C SER A 387 -30.63 -16.89 25.00
N THR A 388 -31.48 -16.01 25.54
CA THR A 388 -32.95 -16.17 25.55
C THR A 388 -33.60 -14.81 25.36
N ALA A 389 -34.75 -14.78 24.70
CA ALA A 389 -35.58 -13.60 24.62
C ALA A 389 -37.07 -14.01 24.69
N ASP A 390 -37.84 -13.23 25.43
CA ASP A 390 -39.30 -13.26 25.41
C ASP A 390 -39.84 -11.96 24.80
N ASN A 391 -41.17 -11.79 24.82
CA ASN A 391 -41.84 -10.63 24.23
C ASN A 391 -41.57 -9.30 24.95
N THR A 392 -40.77 -9.26 26.01
CA THR A 392 -40.49 -8.06 26.84
C THR A 392 -39.03 -7.92 27.26
N LYS A 393 -38.26 -9.01 27.29
CA LYS A 393 -36.89 -9.05 27.82
C LYS A 393 -36.00 -10.00 27.03
N ALA A 394 -34.78 -9.53 26.75
CA ALA A 394 -33.69 -10.30 26.19
C ALA A 394 -32.58 -10.50 27.24
N THR A 395 -32.18 -11.73 27.49
CA THR A 395 -31.10 -12.09 28.42
C THR A 395 -29.77 -12.07 27.69
N MET A 396 -28.88 -11.18 28.10
CA MET A 396 -27.53 -11.04 27.56
C MET A 396 -26.61 -12.04 28.24
N LYS A 397 -25.80 -12.76 27.44
CA LYS A 397 -24.72 -13.59 27.93
C LYS A 397 -23.40 -13.10 27.34
N ALA A 398 -22.40 -12.96 28.20
CA ALA A 398 -21.07 -12.53 27.77
C ALA A 398 -20.46 -13.56 26.81
N VAL A 399 -19.74 -13.07 25.81
CA VAL A 399 -18.96 -13.89 24.89
C VAL A 399 -17.69 -14.35 25.61
N GLU A 400 -17.53 -15.67 25.74
CA GLU A 400 -16.36 -16.31 26.35
C GLU A 400 -15.35 -16.67 25.25
N GLY A 401 -14.46 -15.73 24.93
CA GLY A 401 -13.43 -15.88 23.90
C GLY A 401 -12.68 -14.57 23.66
N LYS A 402 -11.69 -14.60 22.77
CA LYS A 402 -10.94 -13.39 22.36
C LYS A 402 -11.39 -12.86 21.00
N ALA A 403 -12.18 -13.62 20.26
CA ALA A 403 -12.70 -13.25 18.96
C ALA A 403 -14.15 -13.72 18.77
N ILE A 404 -14.91 -12.91 18.04
CA ILE A 404 -16.28 -13.17 17.62
C ILE A 404 -16.25 -13.98 16.32
N PRO A 405 -16.95 -15.11 16.22
CA PRO A 405 -17.04 -15.87 14.98
C PRO A 405 -17.65 -15.06 13.83
N ALA A 406 -17.31 -15.44 12.59
CA ALA A 406 -17.90 -14.86 11.38
C ALA A 406 -19.44 -14.91 11.42
N LYS A 407 -20.09 -13.92 10.81
CA LYS A 407 -21.57 -13.82 10.67
C LYS A 407 -22.32 -13.94 11.99
N THR A 408 -21.68 -13.56 13.10
CA THR A 408 -22.30 -13.57 14.43
C THR A 408 -22.65 -12.15 14.86
N GLY A 409 -23.93 -11.92 15.14
CA GLY A 409 -24.41 -10.66 15.70
C GLY A 409 -24.08 -10.58 17.19
N VAL A 410 -23.46 -9.48 17.62
CA VAL A 410 -23.17 -9.21 19.02
C VAL A 410 -23.54 -7.78 19.40
N LEU A 411 -23.78 -7.60 20.68
CA LEU A 411 -23.82 -6.30 21.32
C LEU A 411 -22.46 -6.06 22.01
N LEU A 412 -21.92 -4.87 21.83
CA LEU A 412 -20.63 -4.46 22.38
C LEU A 412 -20.87 -3.44 23.50
N THR A 413 -20.19 -3.61 24.62
CA THR A 413 -20.18 -2.65 25.73
C THR A 413 -18.76 -2.14 25.99
N SER A 414 -18.62 -0.89 26.40
CA SER A 414 -17.34 -0.28 26.79
C SER A 414 -17.55 0.73 27.92
N GLU A 415 -16.56 0.88 28.79
CA GLU A 415 -16.53 1.98 29.77
C GLU A 415 -16.00 3.29 29.14
N SER A 416 -15.21 3.19 28.06
CA SER A 416 -14.76 4.34 27.27
C SER A 416 -15.74 4.63 26.12
N THR A 417 -15.87 5.91 25.76
CA THR A 417 -16.56 6.39 24.56
C THR A 417 -15.69 6.35 23.31
N ASP A 418 -14.40 6.02 23.44
CA ASP A 418 -13.46 5.99 22.33
C ASP A 418 -13.89 4.97 21.28
N ALA A 419 -13.73 5.36 20.01
CA ALA A 419 -14.00 4.45 18.90
C ALA A 419 -12.98 3.31 18.88
N VAL A 420 -13.43 2.11 18.54
CA VAL A 420 -12.57 0.94 18.38
C VAL A 420 -12.64 0.40 16.97
N ILE A 421 -11.53 -0.12 16.46
CA ILE A 421 -11.48 -0.75 15.13
C ILE A 421 -11.57 -2.26 15.31
N MET A 422 -12.53 -2.86 14.62
CA MET A 422 -12.77 -4.28 14.58
C MET A 422 -11.91 -4.90 13.46
N VAL A 423 -10.97 -5.77 13.85
CA VAL A 423 -9.96 -6.35 12.95
C VAL A 423 -10.15 -7.86 12.78
N PRO A 424 -9.80 -8.44 11.62
CA PRO A 424 -9.87 -9.87 11.42
C PRO A 424 -9.11 -10.64 12.50
N ALA A 425 -9.74 -11.70 13.02
CA ALA A 425 -9.10 -12.64 13.92
C ALA A 425 -8.14 -13.55 13.15
N THR A 426 -7.02 -13.89 13.78
CA THR A 426 -6.03 -14.82 13.25
C THR A 426 -5.79 -15.94 14.24
N ALA A 427 -4.92 -15.74 15.23
CA ALA A 427 -4.60 -16.75 16.26
C ALA A 427 -5.46 -16.62 17.52
N GLU A 428 -6.33 -15.61 17.61
CA GLU A 428 -7.21 -15.39 18.75
C GLU A 428 -8.25 -16.51 18.88
N THR A 429 -8.43 -17.03 20.10
CA THR A 429 -9.42 -18.08 20.38
C THR A 429 -10.82 -17.56 20.06
N LEU A 430 -11.46 -18.19 19.07
CA LEU A 430 -12.86 -17.96 18.72
C LEU A 430 -13.76 -18.37 19.87
N ALA A 431 -14.78 -17.56 20.15
CA ALA A 431 -15.82 -17.93 21.10
C ALA A 431 -16.77 -18.97 20.51
N THR A 432 -17.24 -19.90 21.35
CA THR A 432 -18.36 -20.77 21.02
C THR A 432 -19.66 -20.09 21.44
N ILE A 433 -20.52 -19.78 20.46
CA ILE A 433 -21.80 -19.11 20.70
C ILE A 433 -22.91 -19.98 20.14
N GLU A 434 -23.80 -20.43 21.02
CA GLU A 434 -24.95 -21.28 20.67
C GLU A 434 -26.26 -20.55 20.98
N ASN A 435 -27.30 -20.86 20.22
CA ASN A 435 -28.66 -20.34 20.43
C ASN A 435 -28.74 -18.80 20.49
N ASN A 436 -27.86 -18.09 19.77
CA ASN A 436 -27.88 -16.64 19.72
C ASN A 436 -29.16 -16.15 19.03
N LYS A 437 -29.94 -15.33 19.71
CA LYS A 437 -31.14 -14.67 19.15
C LYS A 437 -30.83 -13.38 18.39
N LEU A 438 -29.56 -12.95 18.34
CA LEU A 438 -29.16 -11.84 17.49
C LEU A 438 -28.91 -12.30 16.05
N GLY A 439 -29.67 -11.74 15.11
CA GLY A 439 -29.35 -11.75 13.70
C GLY A 439 -28.22 -10.77 13.35
N ASN A 440 -27.78 -10.80 12.09
CA ASN A 440 -26.67 -10.00 11.60
C ASN A 440 -26.94 -9.40 10.21
N SER A 441 -26.18 -8.36 9.88
CA SER A 441 -26.08 -7.73 8.55
C SER A 441 -24.62 -7.72 8.10
N ALA A 442 -23.92 -8.84 8.31
CA ALA A 442 -22.49 -8.96 8.04
C ALA A 442 -22.18 -8.72 6.55
N GLY A 443 -21.31 -7.75 6.27
CA GLY A 443 -20.79 -7.47 4.91
C GLY A 443 -21.73 -6.69 3.99
N ALA A 444 -23.04 -6.67 4.24
CA ALA A 444 -24.02 -5.99 3.38
C ALA A 444 -25.21 -5.41 4.18
N GLU A 445 -25.82 -4.36 3.64
CA GLU A 445 -27.06 -3.81 4.19
C GLU A 445 -28.19 -4.87 4.14
N LYS A 446 -29.07 -4.86 5.14
CA LYS A 446 -30.25 -5.72 5.21
C LYS A 446 -31.52 -4.89 5.17
N THR A 447 -32.43 -5.21 4.26
CA THR A 447 -33.81 -4.71 4.33
C THR A 447 -34.60 -5.55 5.34
N ILE A 448 -35.31 -4.90 6.26
CA ILE A 448 -36.21 -5.55 7.21
C ILE A 448 -37.47 -5.97 6.46
N ALA A 449 -37.65 -7.27 6.26
CA ALA A 449 -38.79 -7.83 5.55
C ALA A 449 -39.97 -8.10 6.50
N GLU A 450 -41.16 -8.26 5.91
CA GLU A 450 -42.29 -8.81 6.66
C GLU A 450 -41.95 -10.22 7.16
N GLY A 451 -42.27 -10.52 8.43
CA GLY A 451 -41.95 -11.79 9.06
C GLY A 451 -40.53 -11.89 9.65
N ASP A 452 -39.63 -10.92 9.41
CA ASP A 452 -38.30 -10.92 10.02
C ASP A 452 -38.35 -10.80 11.55
N ASN A 453 -39.44 -10.23 12.10
CA ASN A 453 -39.58 -9.92 13.53
C ASN A 453 -38.32 -9.31 14.14
N ALA A 454 -37.67 -8.42 13.40
CA ALA A 454 -36.40 -7.80 13.75
C ALA A 454 -36.61 -6.64 14.73
N TYR A 455 -35.81 -6.58 15.78
CA TYR A 455 -35.77 -5.50 16.75
C TYR A 455 -34.38 -4.87 16.78
N ILE A 456 -34.32 -3.56 16.60
CA ILE A 456 -33.08 -2.79 16.46
C ILE A 456 -32.78 -2.06 17.78
N LEU A 457 -31.51 -2.04 18.19
CA LEU A 457 -31.07 -1.26 19.33
C LEU A 457 -31.30 0.24 19.05
N ALA A 458 -32.10 0.90 19.88
CA ALA A 458 -32.36 2.33 19.77
C ALA A 458 -32.69 2.95 21.14
N GLY A 459 -32.61 4.28 21.23
CA GLY A 459 -33.23 5.04 22.31
C GLY A 459 -34.64 5.47 21.91
N GLY A 460 -35.63 5.17 22.75
CA GLY A 460 -37.03 5.51 22.50
C GLY A 460 -37.75 5.95 23.78
N ALA A 461 -39.09 6.01 23.72
CA ALA A 461 -39.92 6.46 24.83
C ALA A 461 -39.78 5.58 26.09
N ASN A 462 -39.39 4.32 25.94
CA ASN A 462 -39.16 3.36 27.03
C ASN A 462 -37.67 3.19 27.36
N GLY A 463 -36.84 4.18 27.00
CA GLY A 463 -35.39 4.13 27.20
C GLY A 463 -34.64 3.35 26.12
N THR A 464 -33.41 2.96 26.41
CA THR A 464 -32.55 2.16 25.54
C THR A 464 -32.99 0.70 25.55
N ALA A 465 -33.47 0.20 24.41
CA ALA A 465 -33.99 -1.15 24.25
C ALA A 465 -33.86 -1.63 22.80
N PHE A 466 -34.27 -2.89 22.55
CA PHE A 466 -34.50 -3.37 21.19
C PHE A 466 -35.94 -3.01 20.79
N TYR A 467 -36.10 -2.13 19.80
CA TYR A 467 -37.39 -1.66 19.30
C TYR A 467 -37.75 -2.31 17.98
N LYS A 468 -39.04 -2.54 17.73
CA LYS A 468 -39.50 -3.18 16.49
C LYS A 468 -39.02 -2.42 15.26
N GLY A 469 -38.30 -3.11 14.39
CA GLY A 469 -37.84 -2.56 13.12
C GLY A 469 -39.00 -2.26 12.18
N THR A 470 -38.91 -1.13 11.49
CA THR A 470 -39.90 -0.76 10.47
C THR A 470 -39.73 -1.64 9.23
N ILE A 471 -40.81 -2.31 8.80
CA ILE A 471 -40.80 -3.10 7.57
C ILE A 471 -40.44 -2.20 6.38
N GLY A 472 -39.57 -2.69 5.50
CA GLY A 472 -39.05 -1.96 4.35
C GLY A 472 -37.90 -1.00 4.68
N SER A 473 -37.56 -0.80 5.96
CA SER A 473 -36.39 -0.01 6.34
C SER A 473 -35.08 -0.79 6.18
N THR A 474 -33.98 -0.06 6.03
CA THR A 474 -32.65 -0.63 5.82
C THR A 474 -31.82 -0.58 7.10
N LEU A 475 -31.40 -1.75 7.58
CA LEU A 475 -30.32 -1.88 8.54
C LEU A 475 -28.98 -1.82 7.82
N LYS A 476 -28.11 -0.88 8.25
CA LYS A 476 -26.77 -0.72 7.67
C LYS A 476 -25.92 -1.97 7.88
N ALA A 477 -24.94 -2.17 6.99
CA ALA A 477 -24.01 -3.28 7.08
C ALA A 477 -23.29 -3.32 8.44
N ASN A 478 -22.89 -4.52 8.83
CA ASN A 478 -22.14 -4.85 10.03
C ASN A 478 -22.83 -4.53 11.36
N LYS A 479 -24.17 -4.59 11.38
CA LYS A 479 -24.98 -4.45 12.60
C LYS A 479 -25.62 -5.76 13.04
N ALA A 480 -25.89 -5.85 14.33
CA ALA A 480 -26.72 -6.91 14.91
C ALA A 480 -28.12 -6.37 15.27
N TYR A 481 -29.10 -7.27 15.25
CA TYR A 481 -30.49 -7.01 15.62
C TYR A 481 -31.05 -8.25 16.33
N LEU A 482 -32.03 -8.07 17.22
CA LEU A 482 -32.71 -9.16 17.89
C LEU A 482 -33.80 -9.72 16.98
N THR A 483 -33.89 -11.04 16.87
CA THR A 483 -34.96 -11.74 16.15
C THR A 483 -35.84 -12.49 17.15
N LEU A 484 -37.16 -12.34 17.03
CA LEU A 484 -38.13 -13.09 17.83
C LEU A 484 -38.94 -14.06 16.96
N ASP A 485 -39.29 -15.22 17.51
CA ASP A 485 -40.07 -16.24 16.80
C ASP A 485 -41.53 -15.79 16.54
N VAL A 486 -42.05 -14.92 17.42
CA VAL A 486 -43.35 -14.25 17.28
C VAL A 486 -43.19 -12.75 17.53
N VAL A 487 -44.14 -11.94 17.05
CA VAL A 487 -44.14 -10.50 17.31
C VAL A 487 -44.25 -10.28 18.83
N GLY A 488 -43.17 -9.77 19.43
CA GLY A 488 -43.11 -9.32 20.81
C GLY A 488 -43.74 -7.94 21.05
N GLY A 489 -43.52 -7.39 22.24
CA GLY A 489 -43.93 -6.04 22.60
C GLY A 489 -43.13 -4.97 21.88
N GLU A 490 -43.59 -3.72 21.95
CA GLU A 490 -43.00 -2.57 21.23
C GLU A 490 -41.51 -2.33 21.56
N ALA A 491 -41.07 -2.68 22.76
CA ALA A 491 -39.69 -2.57 23.22
C ALA A 491 -39.29 -3.79 24.05
N ILE A 492 -38.12 -4.37 23.74
CA ILE A 492 -37.55 -5.52 24.43
C ILE A 492 -36.34 -5.05 25.23
N SER A 493 -36.48 -5.06 26.55
CA SER A 493 -35.45 -4.65 27.50
C SER A 493 -34.24 -5.59 27.50
N MET A 494 -33.05 -5.05 27.78
CA MET A 494 -31.81 -5.82 27.87
C MET A 494 -31.50 -6.19 29.33
N ASN A 495 -31.30 -7.47 29.61
CA ASN A 495 -30.92 -7.96 30.93
C ASN A 495 -29.50 -8.54 30.91
N PHE A 496 -28.54 -7.79 31.46
CA PHE A 496 -27.13 -8.21 31.56
C PHE A 496 -26.83 -9.15 32.74
N GLY A 497 -27.86 -9.80 33.29
CA GLY A 497 -27.69 -10.72 34.41
C GLY A 497 -27.45 -9.99 35.72
N GLY A 498 -28.07 -8.81 35.89
CA GLY A 498 -28.21 -8.21 37.21
C GLY A 498 -28.77 -9.25 38.16
N ASN A 499 -28.01 -9.58 39.20
CA ASN A 499 -28.44 -10.49 40.25
C ASN A 499 -29.75 -9.94 40.83
N VAL A 500 -30.90 -10.46 40.39
CA VAL A 500 -32.11 -10.34 41.19
C VAL A 500 -31.93 -11.29 42.37
N THR A 501 -31.23 -10.83 43.41
CA THR A 501 -31.35 -11.38 44.77
C THR A 501 -32.61 -10.83 45.46
N GLY A 502 -33.63 -10.45 44.66
CA GLY A 502 -34.92 -10.02 45.13
C GLY A 502 -35.75 -11.16 45.72
N ILE A 503 -36.56 -10.84 46.73
CA ILE A 503 -37.51 -11.77 47.34
C ILE A 503 -38.70 -11.92 46.39
N ASN A 504 -38.76 -13.02 45.63
CA ASN A 504 -39.84 -13.26 44.66
C ASN A 504 -41.21 -13.56 45.30
N GLN A 505 -41.26 -13.96 46.58
CA GLN A 505 -42.50 -14.25 47.27
C GLN A 505 -42.36 -14.06 48.78
N ILE A 506 -43.30 -13.31 49.38
CA ILE A 506 -43.52 -13.25 50.83
C ILE A 506 -44.79 -14.05 51.10
N VAL A 507 -44.66 -15.16 51.81
CA VAL A 507 -45.81 -15.97 52.23
C VAL A 507 -46.28 -15.48 53.59
N ASN A 508 -47.58 -15.27 53.76
CA ASN A 508 -48.15 -15.15 55.10
C ASN A 508 -47.96 -16.52 55.77
N ALA A 509 -46.99 -16.63 56.68
CA ALA A 509 -46.76 -17.86 57.41
C ALA A 509 -47.98 -18.14 58.30
N GLU A 510 -48.88 -19.04 57.86
CA GLU A 510 -49.86 -19.65 58.75
C GLU A 510 -49.14 -20.46 59.85
N GLN A 511 -49.83 -20.59 60.99
CA GLN A 511 -49.27 -21.06 62.26
C GLN A 511 -48.74 -22.50 62.22
N ASN A 512 -47.47 -22.66 61.84
CA ASN A 512 -46.65 -23.76 62.33
C ASN A 512 -45.89 -23.33 63.59
N ASN A 513 -45.75 -24.20 64.60
CA ASN A 513 -44.97 -23.95 65.83
C ASN A 513 -43.44 -23.98 65.59
N ALA A 514 -42.98 -23.64 64.38
CA ALA A 514 -41.58 -23.60 64.02
C ALA A 514 -40.87 -22.39 64.65
N PRO A 515 -39.58 -22.52 65.06
CA PRO A 515 -38.76 -21.39 65.48
C PRO A 515 -38.62 -20.32 64.38
N VAL A 516 -38.48 -19.07 64.80
CA VAL A 516 -38.23 -17.92 63.92
C VAL A 516 -36.74 -17.61 63.92
N TYR A 517 -36.19 -17.28 62.76
CA TYR A 517 -34.80 -16.88 62.57
C TYR A 517 -34.73 -15.53 61.86
N ASP A 518 -33.72 -14.72 62.19
CA ASP A 518 -33.35 -13.55 61.38
C ASP A 518 -32.52 -14.00 60.16
N LEU A 519 -32.16 -13.04 59.30
CA LEU A 519 -31.40 -13.31 58.08
C LEU A 519 -29.97 -13.81 58.34
N THR A 520 -29.48 -13.72 59.58
CA THR A 520 -28.16 -14.25 59.97
C THR A 520 -28.24 -15.69 60.49
N GLY A 521 -29.44 -16.29 60.50
CA GLY A 521 -29.66 -17.65 61.02
C GLY A 521 -29.70 -17.74 62.54
N ARG A 522 -29.71 -16.59 63.24
CA ARG A 522 -29.91 -16.55 64.68
C ARG A 522 -31.39 -16.70 65.01
N ARG A 523 -31.71 -17.55 65.99
CA ARG A 523 -33.07 -17.74 66.49
C ARG A 523 -33.57 -16.45 67.17
N VAL A 524 -34.73 -15.96 66.73
CA VAL A 524 -35.38 -14.76 67.23
C VAL A 524 -36.55 -15.15 68.12
N VAL A 525 -36.55 -14.65 69.36
CA VAL A 525 -37.59 -14.93 70.36
C VAL A 525 -38.78 -13.97 70.22
N ARG A 526 -38.54 -12.75 69.73
CA ARG A 526 -39.56 -11.72 69.49
C ARG A 526 -39.28 -10.97 68.21
N THR A 527 -40.23 -10.96 67.29
CA THR A 527 -40.12 -10.21 66.03
C THR A 527 -40.46 -8.73 66.24
N VAL A 528 -39.83 -7.87 65.45
CA VAL A 528 -40.15 -6.43 65.38
C VAL A 528 -41.07 -6.20 64.18
N LYS A 529 -42.13 -5.41 64.37
CA LYS A 529 -43.07 -5.05 63.31
C LYS A 529 -42.33 -4.42 62.12
N GLY A 530 -42.59 -4.93 60.92
CA GLY A 530 -41.90 -4.55 59.68
C GLY A 530 -40.60 -5.33 59.40
N GLY A 531 -40.09 -6.12 60.34
CA GLY A 531 -38.88 -6.91 60.15
C GLY A 531 -39.11 -8.16 59.28
N LEU A 532 -38.10 -8.52 58.48
CA LEU A 532 -38.08 -9.73 57.64
C LEU A 532 -37.43 -10.91 58.39
N TYR A 533 -38.13 -12.04 58.44
CA TYR A 533 -37.72 -13.24 59.18
C TYR A 533 -37.97 -14.53 58.39
N ILE A 534 -37.40 -15.64 58.87
CA ILE A 534 -37.60 -17.00 58.34
C ILE A 534 -38.29 -17.86 59.40
N LYS A 535 -39.38 -18.54 59.04
CA LYS A 535 -40.10 -19.48 59.92
C LYS A 535 -40.53 -20.71 59.12
N GLY A 536 -40.14 -21.89 59.59
CA GLY A 536 -40.47 -23.16 58.92
C GLY A 536 -40.01 -23.22 57.46
N GLY A 537 -38.84 -22.64 57.15
CA GLY A 537 -38.30 -22.55 55.79
C GLY A 537 -38.85 -21.41 54.92
N ASN A 538 -39.89 -20.69 55.38
CA ASN A 538 -40.55 -19.63 54.62
C ASN A 538 -40.15 -18.23 55.11
N LYS A 539 -40.00 -17.28 54.17
CA LYS A 539 -39.75 -15.86 54.47
C LYS A 539 -41.06 -15.12 54.74
N PHE A 540 -41.12 -14.32 55.81
CA PHE A 540 -42.29 -13.50 56.16
C PHE A 540 -41.91 -12.15 56.78
N ILE A 541 -42.79 -11.16 56.68
CA ILE A 541 -42.67 -9.88 57.39
C ILE A 541 -43.51 -9.95 58.67
N ALA A 542 -42.90 -9.64 59.81
CA ALA A 542 -43.62 -9.56 61.08
C ALA A 542 -44.57 -8.35 61.07
N ARG A 543 -45.85 -8.59 61.30
CA ARG A 543 -46.90 -7.55 61.28
C ARG A 543 -47.17 -6.96 62.65
#